data_AF-A0A3N6NAK4-F1
#
_entry.id   AF-A0A3N6NAK4-F1
#
_cell.length_a   1.000
_cell.length_b   1.000
_cell.length_c   1.000
_cell.angle_alpha   90.00
_cell.angle_beta   90.00
_cell.angle_gamma   90.00
#
_symmetry.space_group_name_H-M   'P 1'
#
loop_
_entity.id
_entity.type
_entity.pdbx_description
1 polymer ?
#
loop_
_entity_poly.entity_id
_entity_poly.type
_entity_poly.pdbx_seq_one_letter_code
_entity_poly.pdbx_strand_id
1 'polypeptide(L)'
;MISNVSGAALPHLRPASTSASNATSGLEPVAPETTDAAASGFRIDLSQVKPLSGAKVISAADHPVLRDLMATHWLIAHDTNAPQSVVADNAPQNVYAQVKVDGKVVATLYNGGSSAMTNQAAAKVGKLEDPPGLSGPDLAQWRAGRYAELLGGTVEKASTAITQSQWTPRESRPTTYSREQLDAAFQAMLAEGQTAGAQQQSAYLASRAQPGTSADFSA
;
A
#
# COMPACT_ATOMS: atom_id res chain seq x y z
N MET A 1 -24.03 -21.26 -46.59
CA MET A 1 -24.01 -22.08 -45.37
C MET A 1 -23.18 -21.30 -44.34
N ILE A 2 -23.82 -20.60 -43.37
CA ILE A 2 -23.83 -20.88 -41.91
C ILE A 2 -22.47 -21.40 -41.37
N SER A 3 -21.81 -20.82 -40.35
CA SER A 3 -22.33 -20.28 -39.08
C SER A 3 -21.41 -19.24 -38.40
N ASN A 4 -22.06 -18.35 -37.63
CA ASN A 4 -21.51 -17.56 -36.52
C ASN A 4 -21.08 -18.45 -35.34
N VAL A 5 -20.10 -18.02 -34.55
CA VAL A 5 -20.12 -18.21 -33.08
C VAL A 5 -19.45 -17.03 -32.37
N SER A 6 -20.21 -16.38 -31.49
CA SER A 6 -19.78 -15.39 -30.50
C SER A 6 -19.30 -16.07 -29.21
N GLY A 7 -18.37 -15.45 -28.49
CA GLY A 7 -18.08 -15.73 -27.07
C GLY A 7 -17.52 -14.45 -26.43
N ALA A 8 -18.34 -13.61 -25.79
CA ALA A 8 -18.91 -13.72 -24.43
C ALA A 8 -17.85 -13.47 -23.35
N ALA A 9 -17.97 -12.27 -22.77
CA ALA A 9 -17.22 -11.75 -21.64
C ALA A 9 -17.48 -12.54 -20.36
N LEU A 10 -16.44 -12.71 -19.55
CA LEU A 10 -16.50 -13.24 -18.20
C LEU A 10 -16.87 -12.10 -17.22
N PRO A 11 -17.98 -12.18 -16.47
CA PRO A 11 -18.21 -11.32 -15.33
C PRO A 11 -17.54 -11.89 -14.07
N HIS A 12 -16.74 -11.07 -13.40
CA HIS A 12 -16.22 -11.37 -12.07
C HIS A 12 -17.38 -11.49 -11.07
N LEU A 13 -17.60 -12.71 -10.57
CA LEU A 13 -18.52 -13.03 -9.49
C LEU A 13 -17.98 -12.51 -8.15
N ARG A 14 -18.80 -11.72 -7.45
CA ARG A 14 -18.62 -11.34 -6.04
C ARG A 14 -19.25 -12.43 -5.15
N PRO A 15 -18.66 -12.82 -4.01
CA PRO A 15 -19.24 -13.85 -3.16
C PRO A 15 -20.50 -13.32 -2.45
N ALA A 16 -21.61 -14.04 -2.61
CA ALA A 16 -22.81 -13.88 -1.81
C ALA A 16 -22.67 -14.72 -0.53
N SER A 17 -22.75 -14.07 0.64
CA SER A 17 -22.82 -14.73 1.93
C SER A 17 -24.17 -15.43 2.08
N THR A 18 -24.12 -16.72 2.34
CA THR A 18 -25.26 -17.58 2.66
C THR A 18 -25.69 -17.40 4.12
N SER A 19 -27.00 -17.50 4.37
CA SER A 19 -27.54 -17.94 5.65
C SER A 19 -28.74 -18.85 5.37
N ALA A 20 -28.50 -20.15 5.57
CA ALA A 20 -29.45 -21.26 5.74
C ALA A 20 -30.03 -21.18 7.18
N SER A 21 -31.19 -21.70 7.60
CA SER A 21 -32.34 -22.44 7.04
C SER A 21 -33.44 -22.45 8.14
N ASN A 22 -34.73 -22.59 7.79
CA ASN A 22 -35.63 -23.66 8.29
C ASN A 22 -37.12 -23.49 7.87
N ALA A 23 -37.60 -24.49 7.11
CA ALA A 23 -38.92 -25.19 7.06
C ALA A 23 -40.02 -24.82 8.10
N THR A 24 -41.36 -24.91 7.91
CA THR A 24 -42.27 -25.54 6.91
C THR A 24 -43.74 -25.08 7.16
N SER A 25 -44.54 -24.99 6.08
CA SER A 25 -46.02 -25.05 5.88
C SER A 25 -47.06 -24.36 6.79
N GLY A 26 -47.97 -23.58 6.14
CA GLY A 26 -49.38 -23.47 6.55
C GLY A 26 -50.15 -22.21 6.08
N LEU A 27 -50.95 -22.35 5.02
CA LEU A 27 -52.24 -21.69 4.70
C LEU A 27 -52.33 -20.15 4.45
N GLU A 28 -52.61 -19.86 3.16
CA GLU A 28 -53.46 -18.81 2.55
C GLU A 28 -53.21 -17.29 2.74
N PRO A 29 -53.56 -16.48 1.70
CA PRO A 29 -52.96 -15.17 1.46
C PRO A 29 -53.77 -14.04 2.11
N VAL A 30 -53.08 -13.19 2.89
CA VAL A 30 -53.60 -11.89 3.31
C VAL A 30 -52.98 -10.80 2.44
N ALA A 31 -53.83 -9.87 2.01
CA ALA A 31 -53.65 -8.77 1.08
C ALA A 31 -52.40 -7.87 1.37
N PRO A 32 -51.97 -7.03 0.40
CA PRO A 32 -50.64 -6.45 0.39
C PRO A 32 -50.54 -5.30 1.39
N GLU A 33 -49.77 -5.51 2.45
CA GLU A 33 -49.21 -4.42 3.23
C GLU A 33 -47.85 -4.09 2.60
N THR A 34 -47.84 -3.15 1.66
CA THR A 34 -46.61 -2.55 1.11
C THR A 34 -45.92 -1.75 2.21
N THR A 35 -45.24 -2.46 3.09
CA THR A 35 -44.14 -1.92 3.89
C THR A 35 -42.92 -1.91 2.98
N ASP A 36 -42.84 -0.94 2.07
CA ASP A 36 -41.61 -0.76 1.29
C ASP A 36 -40.64 0.08 2.12
N ALA A 37 -39.81 -0.66 2.86
CA ALA A 37 -38.70 -0.15 3.62
C ALA A 37 -37.80 0.68 2.70
N ALA A 38 -37.84 1.99 2.90
CA ALA A 38 -36.94 2.93 2.26
C ALA A 38 -35.49 2.44 2.43
N ALA A 39 -34.84 2.13 1.31
CA ALA A 39 -33.39 2.08 1.23
C ALA A 39 -32.86 3.48 1.57
N SER A 40 -32.70 3.75 2.88
CA SER A 40 -32.14 4.99 3.42
C SER A 40 -30.64 4.98 3.22
N GLY A 41 -30.21 5.05 1.96
CA GLY A 41 -28.88 5.56 1.65
C GLY A 41 -28.80 6.99 2.18
N PHE A 42 -27.73 7.34 2.91
CA PHE A 42 -27.46 8.72 3.28
C PHE A 42 -27.46 9.59 2.02
N ARG A 43 -28.53 10.35 1.80
CA ARG A 43 -28.61 11.34 0.73
C ARG A 43 -28.45 12.71 1.37
N ILE A 44 -27.39 13.41 0.97
CA ILE A 44 -27.21 14.81 1.33
C ILE A 44 -28.20 15.61 0.49
N ASP A 45 -29.19 16.20 1.14
CA ASP A 45 -30.06 17.18 0.49
C ASP A 45 -29.25 18.45 0.23
N LEU A 46 -28.89 18.69 -1.03
CA LEU A 46 -28.11 19.84 -1.47
C LEU A 46 -28.81 21.18 -1.16
N SER A 47 -30.14 21.18 -0.98
CA SER A 47 -30.90 22.38 -0.58
C SER A 47 -30.68 22.77 0.88
N GLN A 48 -30.21 21.84 1.71
CA GLN A 48 -29.93 22.04 3.13
C GLN A 48 -28.45 22.37 3.40
N VAL A 49 -27.59 22.32 2.37
CA VAL A 49 -26.17 22.65 2.51
C VAL A 49 -26.01 24.17 2.52
N LYS A 50 -25.64 24.72 3.68
CA LYS A 50 -25.31 26.14 3.80
C LYS A 50 -23.94 26.41 3.19
N PRO A 51 -23.81 27.33 2.22
CA PRO A 51 -22.49 27.71 1.71
C PRO A 51 -21.67 28.32 2.85
N LEU A 52 -20.39 27.94 2.92
CA LEU A 52 -19.44 28.52 3.86
C LEU A 52 -19.14 29.97 3.43
N SER A 53 -19.99 30.90 3.86
CA SER A 53 -19.77 32.33 3.67
C SER A 53 -18.77 32.85 4.72
N GLY A 54 -17.67 33.45 4.28
CA GLY A 54 -16.67 34.07 5.16
C GLY A 54 -15.49 33.18 5.55
N ALA A 55 -15.42 31.93 5.08
CA ALA A 55 -14.22 31.11 5.22
C ALA A 55 -13.13 31.63 4.27
N LYS A 56 -11.98 32.04 4.82
CA LYS A 56 -10.80 32.37 4.00
C LYS A 56 -10.20 31.04 3.53
N VAL A 57 -10.30 30.78 2.24
CA VAL A 57 -9.63 29.64 1.62
C VAL A 57 -8.13 29.86 1.81
N ILE A 58 -7.50 29.00 2.62
CA ILE A 58 -6.04 28.99 2.77
C ILE A 58 -5.51 28.21 1.58
N SER A 59 -4.85 28.91 0.66
CA SER A 59 -4.11 28.22 -0.41
C SER A 59 -2.84 27.63 0.19
N ALA A 60 -2.56 26.36 -0.15
CA ALA A 60 -1.28 25.76 0.21
C ALA A 60 -0.08 26.52 -0.38
N ALA A 61 -0.28 27.27 -1.47
CA ALA A 61 0.75 28.11 -2.07
C ALA A 61 1.14 29.31 -1.19
N ASP A 62 0.22 29.81 -0.37
CA ASP A 62 0.42 31.02 0.45
C ASP A 62 1.06 30.71 1.80
N HIS A 63 1.27 29.43 2.13
CA HIS A 63 1.85 28.99 3.40
C HIS A 63 3.12 28.16 3.15
N PRO A 64 4.33 28.73 3.30
CA PRO A 64 5.57 28.12 2.84
C PRO A 64 5.84 26.76 3.50
N VAL A 65 5.53 26.60 4.79
CA VAL A 65 5.69 25.32 5.50
C VAL A 65 4.77 24.23 4.94
N LEU A 66 3.53 24.60 4.57
CA LEU A 66 2.56 23.63 4.05
C LEU A 66 2.93 23.25 2.61
N ARG A 67 3.34 24.23 1.81
CA ARG A 67 3.88 24.05 0.47
C ARG A 67 5.04 23.04 0.46
N ASP A 68 6.03 23.26 1.31
CA ASP A 68 7.24 22.43 1.37
C ASP A 68 6.92 21.02 1.88
N LEU A 69 6.00 20.90 2.86
CA LEU A 69 5.52 19.59 3.33
C LEU A 69 4.84 18.81 2.21
N MET A 70 3.94 19.45 1.47
CA MET A 70 3.26 18.81 0.33
C MET A 70 4.24 18.40 -0.77
N ALA A 71 5.18 19.27 -1.12
CA ALA A 71 6.22 18.99 -2.11
C ALA A 71 7.12 17.81 -1.69
N THR A 72 7.52 17.78 -0.41
CA THR A 72 8.32 16.69 0.17
C THR A 72 7.57 15.36 0.08
N HIS A 73 6.30 15.35 0.48
CA HIS A 73 5.47 14.14 0.43
C HIS A 73 5.22 13.66 -1.00
N TRP A 74 5.03 14.58 -1.95
CA TRP A 74 4.89 14.26 -3.37
C TRP A 74 6.18 13.64 -3.93
N LEU A 75 7.35 14.21 -3.62
CA LEU A 75 8.65 13.64 -4.01
C LEU A 75 8.84 12.23 -3.44
N ILE A 76 8.55 12.03 -2.15
CA ILE A 76 8.64 10.71 -1.51
C ILE A 76 7.70 9.71 -2.20
N ALA A 77 6.46 10.10 -2.50
CA ALA A 77 5.48 9.23 -3.14
C ALA A 77 5.91 8.84 -4.56
N HIS A 78 6.35 9.80 -5.37
CA HIS A 78 6.82 9.54 -6.74
C HIS A 78 8.10 8.71 -6.76
N ASP A 79 8.99 8.91 -5.80
CA ASP A 79 10.17 8.05 -5.63
C ASP A 79 9.79 6.61 -5.21
N THR A 80 8.73 6.41 -4.42
CA THR A 80 8.25 5.05 -4.08
C THR A 80 7.57 4.33 -5.24
N ASN A 81 7.00 5.08 -6.20
CA ASN A 81 6.32 4.52 -7.35
C ASN A 81 7.26 4.22 -8.53
N ALA A 82 8.51 4.72 -8.50
CA ALA A 82 9.51 4.35 -9.46
C ALA A 82 9.84 2.84 -9.33
N PRO A 83 9.84 2.06 -10.43
CA PRO A 83 10.19 0.65 -10.38
C PRO A 83 11.62 0.50 -9.85
N GLN A 84 11.74 -0.01 -8.63
CA GLN A 84 13.05 -0.26 -8.03
C GLN A 84 13.68 -1.46 -8.76
N SER A 85 14.65 -1.19 -9.63
CA SER A 85 15.43 -2.25 -10.30
C SER A 85 16.41 -2.96 -9.34
N VAL A 86 16.38 -2.66 -8.05
CA VAL A 86 17.34 -3.14 -7.07
C VAL A 86 16.73 -4.26 -6.24
N VAL A 87 17.41 -5.41 -6.22
CA VAL A 87 17.09 -6.56 -5.37
C VAL A 87 16.92 -6.13 -3.92
N ALA A 88 15.83 -6.49 -3.24
CA ALA A 88 15.59 -6.15 -1.84
C ALA A 88 16.70 -6.67 -0.89
N ASP A 89 16.96 -5.97 0.20
CA ASP A 89 18.01 -6.37 1.16
C ASP A 89 17.76 -7.73 1.81
N ASN A 90 16.48 -8.05 2.05
CA ASN A 90 16.07 -9.32 2.65
C ASN A 90 15.90 -10.46 1.62
N ALA A 91 16.37 -10.26 0.38
CA ALA A 91 16.31 -11.30 -0.65
C ALA A 91 17.22 -12.50 -0.29
N PRO A 92 16.87 -13.74 -0.70
CA PRO A 92 17.65 -14.94 -0.37
C PRO A 92 19.13 -14.88 -0.79
N GLN A 93 19.43 -14.23 -1.92
CA GLN A 93 20.79 -14.01 -2.41
C GLN A 93 21.64 -13.07 -1.55
N ASN A 94 21.01 -12.35 -0.61
CA ASN A 94 21.67 -11.42 0.30
C ASN A 94 21.85 -12.00 1.70
N VAL A 95 21.57 -13.29 1.93
CA VAL A 95 21.76 -13.91 3.25
C VAL A 95 23.25 -13.98 3.58
N TYR A 96 23.61 -13.49 4.77
CA TYR A 96 24.94 -13.60 5.35
C TYR A 96 25.05 -14.86 6.23
N ALA A 97 24.12 -15.04 7.16
CA ALA A 97 24.13 -16.17 8.07
C ALA A 97 22.73 -16.47 8.64
N GLN A 98 22.56 -17.66 9.18
CA GLN A 98 21.38 -18.06 9.95
C GLN A 98 21.81 -18.47 11.36
N VAL A 99 21.00 -18.12 12.35
CA VAL A 99 21.17 -18.59 13.72
C VAL A 99 20.17 -19.70 13.95
N LYS A 100 20.66 -20.86 14.37
CA LYS A 100 19.85 -22.05 14.64
C LYS A 100 19.85 -22.39 16.12
N VAL A 101 18.67 -22.68 16.67
CA VAL A 101 18.49 -23.23 18.02
C VAL A 101 17.78 -24.56 17.85
N ASP A 102 18.33 -25.64 18.39
CA ASP A 102 17.83 -27.01 18.22
C ASP A 102 17.60 -27.40 16.75
N GLY A 103 18.49 -26.95 15.86
CA GLY A 103 18.42 -27.19 14.42
C GLY A 103 17.38 -26.36 13.66
N LYS A 104 16.61 -25.50 14.34
CA LYS A 104 15.61 -24.61 13.72
C LYS A 104 16.16 -23.21 13.55
N VAL A 105 15.94 -22.61 12.39
CA VAL A 105 16.33 -21.22 12.10
C VAL A 105 15.45 -20.27 12.91
N VAL A 106 16.07 -19.52 13.81
CA VAL A 106 15.40 -18.53 14.66
C VAL A 106 15.69 -17.10 14.26
N ALA A 107 16.81 -16.87 13.56
CA ALA A 107 17.16 -15.59 12.94
C ALA A 107 17.92 -15.80 11.63
N THR A 108 17.68 -14.92 10.66
CA THR A 108 18.38 -14.80 9.38
C THR A 108 18.98 -13.41 9.30
N LEU A 109 20.26 -13.33 9.02
CA LEU A 109 21.02 -12.09 8.87
C LEU A 109 21.42 -11.91 7.43
N TYR A 110 21.36 -10.67 6.95
CA TYR A 110 21.64 -10.30 5.58
C TYR A 110 22.93 -9.50 5.47
N ASN A 111 23.56 -9.53 4.29
CA ASN A 111 24.82 -8.85 3.99
C ASN A 111 24.74 -7.33 4.23
N GLY A 112 23.56 -6.71 4.14
CA GLY A 112 23.36 -5.29 4.49
C GLY A 112 23.40 -4.99 6.00
N GLY A 113 23.57 -6.00 6.84
CA GLY A 113 23.55 -5.88 8.30
C GLY A 113 22.17 -6.10 8.91
N SER A 114 21.08 -6.05 8.13
CA SER A 114 19.71 -6.29 8.60
C SER A 114 19.49 -7.74 9.06
N SER A 115 18.48 -7.97 9.89
CA SER A 115 18.12 -9.31 10.36
C SER A 115 16.61 -9.49 10.45
N ALA A 116 16.14 -10.67 10.07
CA ALA A 116 14.80 -11.15 10.35
C ALA A 116 14.88 -12.23 11.43
N MET A 117 13.95 -12.25 12.38
CA MET A 117 13.94 -13.26 13.44
C MET A 117 12.53 -13.56 13.91
N THR A 118 12.35 -14.69 14.59
CA THR A 118 11.07 -15.04 15.22
C THR A 118 10.77 -14.11 16.40
N ASN A 119 9.48 -13.89 16.71
CA ASN A 119 9.07 -13.06 17.85
C ASN A 119 9.65 -13.55 19.17
N GLN A 120 9.76 -14.87 19.36
CA GLN A 120 10.36 -15.46 20.55
C GLN A 120 11.86 -15.15 20.64
N ALA A 121 12.58 -15.22 19.52
CA ALA A 121 13.99 -14.85 19.47
C ALA A 121 14.17 -13.34 19.76
N ALA A 122 13.33 -12.49 19.16
CA ALA A 122 13.35 -11.05 19.41
C ALA A 122 13.12 -10.71 20.90
N ALA A 123 12.16 -11.38 21.55
CA ALA A 123 11.89 -11.20 22.97
C ALA A 123 13.08 -11.58 23.87
N LYS A 124 13.84 -12.63 23.50
CA LYS A 124 15.03 -13.07 24.23
C LYS A 124 16.25 -12.16 23.99
N VAL A 125 16.45 -11.71 22.75
CA VAL A 125 17.54 -10.79 22.40
C VAL A 125 17.31 -9.42 23.06
N GLY A 126 16.06 -8.96 23.15
CA GLY A 126 15.70 -7.73 23.82
C GLY A 126 16.27 -6.48 23.14
N LYS A 127 16.70 -5.50 23.95
CA LYS A 127 17.29 -4.25 23.48
C LYS A 127 18.80 -4.40 23.22
N LEU A 128 19.16 -5.20 22.22
CA LEU A 128 20.53 -5.25 21.77
C LEU A 128 20.84 -3.99 20.96
N GLU A 129 21.79 -3.19 21.44
CA GLU A 129 22.29 -2.02 20.72
C GLU A 129 23.48 -2.41 19.85
N ASP A 130 23.45 -1.98 18.58
CA ASP A 130 24.57 -2.21 17.68
C ASP A 130 25.77 -1.34 18.08
N PRO A 131 26.99 -1.85 17.92
CA PRO A 131 28.17 -1.05 18.13
C PRO A 131 28.23 0.08 17.10
N PRO A 132 28.62 1.30 17.51
CA PRO A 132 28.73 2.43 16.59
C PRO A 132 29.79 2.14 15.52
N GLY A 133 29.50 2.55 14.28
CA GLY A 133 30.43 2.44 13.16
C GLY A 133 30.45 1.08 12.45
N LEU A 134 29.72 0.06 12.92
CA LEU A 134 29.50 -1.15 12.14
C LEU A 134 28.37 -0.98 11.12
N SER A 135 28.56 -1.54 9.93
CA SER A 135 27.57 -1.62 8.87
C SER A 135 27.82 -2.86 8.01
N GLY A 136 26.90 -3.19 7.11
CA GLY A 136 27.11 -4.25 6.13
C GLY A 136 27.45 -5.62 6.74
N PRO A 137 28.32 -6.42 6.09
CA PRO A 137 28.69 -7.75 6.54
C PRO A 137 29.33 -7.81 7.92
N ASP A 138 30.08 -6.79 8.33
CA ASP A 138 30.69 -6.76 9.66
C ASP A 138 29.62 -6.61 10.76
N LEU A 139 28.60 -5.78 10.52
CA LEU A 139 27.44 -5.70 11.41
C LEU A 139 26.66 -7.02 11.44
N ALA A 140 26.46 -7.65 10.28
CA ALA A 140 25.79 -8.94 10.19
C ALA A 140 26.55 -10.02 10.97
N GLN A 141 27.89 -10.05 10.86
CA GLN A 141 28.73 -10.97 11.60
C GLN A 141 28.61 -10.77 13.11
N TRP A 142 28.71 -9.52 13.56
CA TRP A 142 28.60 -9.17 14.96
C TRP A 142 27.24 -9.59 15.53
N ARG A 143 26.14 -9.24 14.85
CA ARG A 143 24.78 -9.63 15.25
C ARG A 143 24.61 -11.15 15.28
N ALA A 144 25.15 -11.88 14.30
CA ALA A 144 25.04 -13.34 14.25
C ALA A 144 25.66 -13.99 15.49
N GLY A 145 26.85 -13.53 15.89
CA GLY A 145 27.52 -13.98 17.11
C GLY A 145 26.70 -13.67 18.36
N ARG A 146 26.24 -12.41 18.50
CA ARG A 146 25.45 -11.99 19.67
C ARG A 146 24.12 -12.71 19.78
N TYR A 147 23.43 -12.93 18.66
CA TYR A 147 22.18 -13.69 18.66
C TYR A 147 22.41 -15.14 19.03
N ALA A 148 23.46 -15.79 18.51
CA ALA A 148 23.79 -17.15 18.91
C ALA A 148 24.12 -17.27 20.40
N GLU A 149 24.91 -16.34 20.95
CA GLU A 149 25.22 -16.25 22.39
C GLU A 149 23.96 -16.10 23.25
N LEU A 150 23.09 -15.14 22.91
CA LEU A 150 21.89 -14.83 23.70
C LEU A 150 20.80 -15.90 23.58
N LEU A 151 20.72 -16.58 22.43
CA LEU A 151 19.69 -17.58 22.16
C LEU A 151 20.13 -19.00 22.49
N GLY A 152 21.41 -19.22 22.81
CA GLY A 152 22.00 -20.55 22.99
C GLY A 152 22.04 -21.35 21.68
N GLY A 153 22.24 -20.66 20.56
CA GLY A 153 22.22 -21.23 19.22
C GLY A 153 23.59 -21.35 18.57
N THR A 154 23.59 -21.79 17.30
CA THR A 154 24.78 -21.85 16.44
C THR A 154 24.60 -20.96 15.22
N VAL A 155 25.70 -20.37 14.76
CA VAL A 155 25.72 -19.58 13.52
C VAL A 155 26.08 -20.49 12.35
N GLU A 156 25.25 -20.49 11.31
CA GLU A 156 25.52 -21.12 10.04
C GLU A 156 25.70 -20.03 8.97
N LYS A 157 26.94 -19.87 8.48
CA LYS A 157 27.26 -18.89 7.45
C LYS A 157 26.75 -19.38 6.09
N ALA A 158 26.07 -18.51 5.35
CA ALA A 158 25.53 -18.84 4.04
C ALA A 158 26.60 -18.79 2.95
N SER A 159 26.40 -19.54 1.86
CA SER A 159 27.27 -19.50 0.66
C SER A 159 27.22 -18.14 -0.06
N THR A 160 26.18 -17.34 0.20
CA THR A 160 25.95 -15.99 -0.31
C THR A 160 26.59 -14.90 0.56
N ALA A 161 27.26 -15.27 1.65
CA ALA A 161 27.92 -14.32 2.53
C ALA A 161 29.10 -13.66 1.83
N ILE A 162 29.11 -12.33 1.79
CA ILE A 162 30.22 -11.54 1.23
C ILE A 162 31.05 -10.91 2.35
N THR A 163 32.26 -10.46 2.02
CA THR A 163 33.12 -9.70 2.94
C THR A 163 32.73 -8.23 2.97
N GLN A 164 33.15 -7.50 4.01
CA GLN A 164 32.96 -6.04 4.09
C GLN A 164 33.53 -5.30 2.86
N SER A 165 34.68 -5.75 2.36
CA SER A 165 35.33 -5.18 1.17
C SER A 165 34.58 -5.43 -0.14
N GLN A 166 33.73 -6.47 -0.19
CA GLN A 166 32.88 -6.77 -1.34
C GLN A 166 31.52 -6.07 -1.25
N TRP A 167 31.17 -5.54 -0.07
CA TRP A 167 29.89 -4.90 0.15
C TRP A 167 29.94 -3.42 -0.25
N THR A 168 28.99 -3.04 -1.10
CA THR A 168 28.75 -1.65 -1.45
C THR A 168 27.47 -1.20 -0.73
N PRO A 169 27.53 -0.11 0.07
CA PRO A 169 26.34 0.49 0.63
C PRO A 169 25.34 0.82 -0.47
N ARG A 170 24.07 0.54 -0.24
CA ARG A 170 23.03 0.98 -1.15
C ARG A 170 22.91 2.50 -1.09
N GLU A 171 22.66 3.10 -2.24
CA GLU A 171 22.29 4.50 -2.31
C GLU A 171 21.06 4.72 -1.42
N SER A 172 21.27 5.44 -0.33
CA SER A 172 20.19 5.89 0.52
C SER A 172 19.57 7.11 -0.14
N ARG A 173 18.24 7.16 -0.14
CA ARG A 173 17.53 8.34 -0.65
C ARG A 173 17.97 9.57 0.15
N PRO A 174 18.09 10.74 -0.50
CA PRO A 174 18.42 11.96 0.20
C PRO A 174 17.37 12.22 1.29
N THR A 175 17.84 12.44 2.51
CA THR A 175 17.00 12.80 3.66
C THR A 175 16.65 14.28 3.69
N THR A 176 17.17 15.05 2.73
CA THR A 176 16.96 16.49 2.58
C THR A 176 16.82 16.85 1.10
N TYR A 177 15.89 17.76 0.79
CA TYR A 177 15.66 18.27 -0.55
C TYR A 177 16.08 19.74 -0.62
N SER A 178 16.64 20.15 -1.76
CA SER A 178 16.99 21.54 -2.00
C SER A 178 15.72 22.40 -2.20
N ARG A 179 15.84 23.72 -2.05
CA ARG A 179 14.73 24.65 -2.28
C ARG A 179 14.20 24.51 -3.71
N GLU A 180 15.10 24.38 -4.68
CA GLU A 180 14.77 24.22 -6.10
C GLU A 180 14.01 22.92 -6.35
N GLN A 181 14.39 21.83 -5.68
CA GLN A 181 13.68 20.54 -5.78
C GLN A 181 12.27 20.63 -5.21
N LEU A 182 12.10 21.26 -4.05
CA LEU A 182 10.78 21.45 -3.44
C LEU A 182 9.90 22.37 -4.29
N ASP A 183 10.47 23.42 -4.87
CA ASP A 183 9.74 24.33 -5.73
C ASP A 183 9.29 23.64 -7.02
N ALA A 184 10.17 22.86 -7.66
CA ALA A 184 9.84 22.09 -8.86
C ALA A 184 8.79 21.00 -8.57
N ALA A 185 8.92 20.30 -7.45
CA ALA A 185 7.94 19.29 -7.02
C ALA A 185 6.56 19.89 -6.76
N PHE A 186 6.49 21.05 -6.11
CA PHE A 186 5.22 21.73 -5.89
C PHE A 186 4.54 22.13 -7.20
N GLN A 187 5.31 22.63 -8.18
CA GLN A 187 4.77 22.97 -9.50
C GLN A 187 4.29 21.72 -10.26
N ALA A 188 5.05 20.64 -10.22
CA ALA A 188 4.68 19.37 -10.83
C ALA A 188 3.38 18.80 -10.21
N MET A 189 3.26 18.85 -8.88
CA MET A 189 2.06 18.43 -8.15
C MET A 189 0.81 19.22 -8.58
N LEU A 190 0.92 20.55 -8.74
CA LEU A 190 -0.20 21.36 -9.20
C LEU A 190 -0.61 21.01 -10.64
N ALA A 191 0.37 20.80 -11.53
CA ALA A 191 0.11 20.42 -12.91
C ALA A 191 -0.52 19.01 -13.03
N GLU A 192 -0.07 18.06 -12.21
CA GLU A 192 -0.65 16.72 -12.13
C GLU A 192 -2.10 16.78 -11.63
N GLY A 193 -2.36 17.55 -10.56
CA GLY A 193 -3.71 17.73 -10.02
C GLY A 193 -4.69 18.36 -11.03
N GLN A 194 -4.24 19.34 -11.82
CA GLN A 194 -5.04 19.92 -12.90
C GLN A 194 -5.38 18.89 -13.99
N THR A 195 -4.38 18.08 -14.37
CA THR A 195 -4.56 17.04 -15.39
C THR A 195 -5.53 15.95 -14.93
N ALA A 196 -5.38 15.48 -13.69
CA ALA A 196 -6.28 14.48 -13.09
C ALA A 196 -7.72 15.02 -12.97
N GLY A 197 -7.89 16.29 -12.56
CA GLY A 197 -9.21 16.93 -12.50
C GLY A 197 -9.88 17.03 -13.87
N ALA A 198 -9.13 17.40 -14.92
CA ALA A 198 -9.65 17.46 -16.29
C ALA A 198 -10.07 16.08 -16.82
N GLN A 199 -9.30 15.03 -16.50
CA GLN A 199 -9.65 13.65 -16.86
C GLN A 199 -10.92 13.16 -16.14
N GLN A 200 -11.06 13.47 -14.85
CA GLN A 200 -12.27 13.11 -14.09
C GLN A 200 -13.52 13.83 -14.61
N GLN A 201 -13.42 15.12 -14.93
CA GLN A 201 -14.53 15.87 -15.53
C GLN A 201 -14.90 15.29 -16.91
N SER A 202 -13.91 14.94 -17.72
CA SER A 202 -14.14 14.32 -19.02
C SER A 202 -14.80 12.95 -18.89
N ALA A 203 -14.37 12.12 -17.94
CA ALA A 203 -14.98 10.82 -17.65
C ALA A 203 -16.43 10.97 -17.16
N TYR A 204 -16.70 11.97 -16.31
CA TYR A 204 -18.06 12.26 -15.85
C TYR A 204 -18.96 12.72 -17.00
N LEU A 205 -18.50 13.64 -17.85
CA LEU A 205 -19.25 14.10 -19.01
C LEU A 205 -19.47 12.97 -20.04
N ALA A 206 -18.47 12.12 -20.26
CA ALA A 206 -18.61 10.93 -21.12
C ALA A 206 -19.62 9.92 -20.57
N SER A 207 -19.66 9.71 -19.25
CA SER A 207 -20.64 8.83 -18.60
C SER A 207 -22.07 9.39 -18.67
N ARG A 208 -22.22 10.72 -18.72
CA ARG A 208 -23.51 11.40 -18.91
C ARG A 208 -23.96 11.41 -20.38
N ALA A 209 -23.03 11.25 -21.31
CA ALA A 209 -23.29 11.23 -22.75
C ALA A 209 -23.65 9.84 -23.29
N GLN A 210 -23.61 8.76 -22.49
CA GLN A 210 -24.25 7.51 -22.87
C GLN A 210 -25.77 7.65 -22.67
N PRO A 211 -26.57 7.73 -23.75
CA PRO A 211 -28.01 7.69 -23.64
C PRO A 211 -28.37 6.33 -23.08
N GLY A 212 -29.02 6.30 -21.91
CA GLY A 212 -29.79 5.13 -21.52
C GLY A 212 -30.73 4.79 -22.67
N THR A 213 -30.68 3.54 -23.09
CA THR A 213 -31.65 2.92 -23.99
C THR A 213 -33.04 3.35 -23.53
N SER A 214 -33.65 4.26 -24.27
CA SER A 214 -35.02 4.70 -24.07
C SER A 214 -35.91 3.47 -24.15
N ALA A 215 -36.42 3.02 -23.00
CA ALA A 215 -37.53 2.11 -22.96
C ALA A 215 -38.73 2.84 -23.55
N ASP A 216 -39.21 2.32 -24.68
CA ASP A 216 -40.46 2.69 -25.31
C ASP A 216 -41.59 2.75 -24.27
N PHE A 217 -42.19 3.92 -24.11
CA PHE A 217 -43.58 4.03 -23.66
C PHE A 217 -44.44 4.14 -24.92
N SER A 218 -44.96 3.01 -25.39
CA SER A 218 -46.14 2.99 -26.26
C SER A 218 -47.23 2.20 -25.56
N ALA A 219 -48.34 2.90 -25.29
CA ALA A 219 -49.63 2.36 -24.90
C ALA A 219 -50.41 1.91 -26.14
#